data_AF-A0A0M3A525-F1
#
_entry.id   AF-A0A0M3A525-F1
#
_cell.length_a   1.000
_cell.length_b   1.000
_cell.length_c   1.000
_cell.angle_alpha   90.00
_cell.angle_beta   90.00
_cell.angle_gamma   90.00
#
_symmetry.space_group_name_H-M   'P 1'
#
loop_
_entity.id
_entity.type
_entity.pdbx_description
1 polymer ?
#
loop_
_entity_poly.entity_id
_entity_poly.type
_entity_poly.pdbx_seq_one_letter_code
_entity_poly.pdbx_strand_id
1 'polypeptide(L)'
;MRRFLLFLTVVVICLGTFFFYQYRVKQNAANTEQMFEIVMAEKMRELYDQAQDWSKPIQLNVHDDRLSGDYKLMSEFLLSYWMQNVEARNAYLRQLKAANWDTFLDVERLDQDRQKGYRETEKMLQDVRKISTEYGIKRQKIQADSLEQAKNLAIHNEMRKSLQEKLQNNLKTDKAHDIFPIEQQVIEKAQAMFDMLKTYPWQREDNKILFEETAQVKKFNSLYQDVLRLNQKMDKIKQNNVEVLDEEL
;
A
#
# COMPACT_ATOMS: atom_id res chain seq x y z
N MET A 1 1.08 61.12 -41.13
CA MET A 1 0.31 59.87 -41.32
C MET A 1 1.19 58.61 -41.38
N ARG A 2 2.24 58.53 -42.23
CA ARG A 2 3.09 57.33 -42.37
C ARG A 2 3.81 56.86 -41.08
N ARG A 3 4.26 57.79 -40.23
CA ARG A 3 4.89 57.47 -38.92
C ARG A 3 3.88 56.97 -37.85
N PHE A 4 2.63 57.43 -37.92
CA PHE A 4 1.57 56.99 -37.01
C PHE A 4 1.08 55.59 -37.36
N LEU A 5 0.96 55.28 -38.66
CA LEU A 5 0.65 53.94 -39.16
C LEU A 5 1.73 52.92 -38.76
N LEU A 6 3.02 53.25 -38.88
CA LEU A 6 4.12 52.39 -38.45
C LEU A 6 4.09 52.09 -36.95
N PHE A 7 3.78 53.10 -36.12
CA PHE A 7 3.67 52.92 -34.68
C PHE A 7 2.49 52.01 -34.30
N LEU A 8 1.35 52.17 -34.97
CA LEU A 8 0.16 51.34 -34.77
C LEU A 8 0.44 49.86 -35.12
N THR A 9 1.17 49.60 -36.21
CA THR A 9 1.53 48.24 -36.62
C THR A 9 2.43 47.54 -35.60
N VAL A 10 3.40 48.25 -35.02
CA VAL A 10 4.31 47.68 -34.01
C VAL A 10 3.56 47.29 -32.73
N VAL A 11 2.64 48.14 -32.27
CA VAL A 11 1.82 47.86 -31.08
C VAL A 11 0.94 46.62 -31.28
N VAL A 12 0.31 46.48 -32.45
CA VAL A 12 -0.52 45.31 -32.77
C VAL A 12 0.30 44.02 -32.82
N ILE A 13 1.52 44.06 -33.36
CA ILE A 13 2.42 42.89 -33.39
C ILE A 13 2.84 42.49 -31.97
N CYS A 14 3.25 43.45 -31.13
CA CYS A 14 3.64 43.17 -29.75
C CYS A 14 2.50 42.55 -28.94
N LEU A 15 1.29 43.11 -29.04
CA LEU A 15 0.11 42.54 -28.39
C LEU A 15 -0.23 41.15 -28.94
N GLY A 16 -0.18 40.96 -30.26
CA GLY A 16 -0.40 39.66 -30.90
C GLY A 16 0.59 38.59 -30.43
N THR A 17 1.88 38.91 -30.33
CA THR A 17 2.90 37.98 -29.82
C THR A 17 2.71 37.65 -28.35
N PHE A 18 2.29 38.60 -27.53
CA PHE A 18 1.99 38.38 -26.11
C PHE A 18 0.76 37.48 -25.93
N PHE A 19 -0.34 37.74 -26.64
CA PHE A 19 -1.53 36.90 -26.59
C PHE A 19 -1.30 35.51 -27.18
N PHE A 20 -0.52 35.38 -28.26
CA PHE A 20 -0.15 34.08 -28.83
C PHE A 20 0.75 33.28 -27.88
N TYR A 21 1.70 33.95 -27.21
CA TYR A 21 2.52 33.33 -26.17
C TYR A 21 1.64 32.85 -25.00
N GLN A 22 0.74 33.69 -24.48
CA GLN A 22 -0.20 33.28 -23.44
C GLN A 22 -1.12 32.13 -23.86
N TYR A 23 -1.61 32.14 -25.10
CA TYR A 23 -2.46 31.08 -25.64
C TYR A 23 -1.69 29.77 -25.76
N ARG A 24 -0.46 29.79 -26.31
CA ARG A 24 0.41 28.61 -26.37
C ARG A 24 0.78 28.08 -24.98
N VAL A 25 1.06 28.96 -24.02
CA VAL A 25 1.33 28.54 -22.64
C VAL A 25 0.11 27.85 -22.03
N LYS A 26 -1.10 28.39 -22.23
CA LYS A 26 -2.35 27.75 -21.78
C LYS A 26 -2.63 26.42 -22.48
N GLN A 27 -2.42 26.33 -23.78
CA GLN A 27 -2.65 25.11 -24.55
C GLN A 27 -1.60 24.03 -24.22
N ASN A 28 -0.34 24.41 -24.02
CA ASN A 28 0.71 23.50 -23.56
C ASN A 28 0.45 23.01 -22.13
N ALA A 29 -0.04 23.88 -21.23
CA ALA A 29 -0.42 23.49 -19.88
C ALA A 29 -1.56 22.45 -19.90
N ALA A 30 -2.62 22.69 -20.67
CA ALA A 30 -3.74 21.75 -20.82
C ALA A 30 -3.29 20.40 -21.43
N ASN A 31 -2.42 20.42 -22.45
CA ASN A 31 -1.87 19.19 -23.03
C ASN A 31 -0.97 18.43 -22.04
N THR A 32 -0.24 19.15 -21.16
CA THR A 32 0.63 18.53 -20.15
C THR A 32 -0.19 17.91 -19.02
N GLU A 33 -1.32 18.52 -18.66
CA GLU A 33 -2.28 17.96 -17.69
C GLU A 33 -2.93 16.68 -18.21
N GLN A 34 -3.42 16.67 -19.46
CA GLN A 34 -3.95 15.44 -20.07
C GLN A 34 -2.89 14.33 -20.18
N MET A 35 -1.65 14.71 -20.54
CA MET A 35 -0.56 13.75 -20.60
C MET A 35 -0.21 13.20 -19.21
N PHE A 36 -0.29 14.02 -18.17
CA PHE A 36 -0.14 13.59 -16.78
C PHE A 36 -1.15 12.51 -16.42
N GLU A 37 -2.44 12.71 -16.72
CA GLU A 37 -3.47 11.70 -16.44
C GLU A 37 -3.19 10.37 -17.17
N ILE A 38 -2.84 10.44 -18.46
CA ILE A 38 -2.50 9.24 -19.26
C ILE A 38 -1.30 8.49 -18.66
N VAL A 39 -0.21 9.21 -18.38
CA VAL A 39 1.01 8.62 -17.81
C VAL A 39 0.72 8.00 -16.45
N MET A 40 -0.04 8.68 -15.60
CA MET A 40 -0.39 8.20 -14.28
C MET A 40 -1.26 6.94 -14.35
N ALA A 41 -2.25 6.89 -15.25
CA ALA A 41 -3.09 5.71 -15.44
C ALA A 41 -2.28 4.49 -15.96
N GLU A 42 -1.41 4.70 -16.95
CA GLU A 42 -0.53 3.64 -17.48
C GLU A 42 0.40 3.09 -16.40
N LYS A 43 1.07 3.97 -15.66
CA LYS A 43 2.02 3.60 -14.61
C LYS A 43 1.34 2.97 -13.39
N MET A 44 0.13 3.41 -13.06
CA MET A 44 -0.67 2.80 -12.00
C MET A 44 -1.15 1.40 -12.37
N ARG A 45 -1.54 1.18 -13.63
CA ARG A 45 -1.87 -0.17 -14.12
C ARG A 45 -0.66 -1.08 -14.07
N GLU A 46 0.50 -0.61 -14.52
CA GLU A 46 1.76 -1.35 -14.42
C GLU A 46 2.10 -1.71 -12.96
N LEU A 47 1.97 -0.75 -12.04
CA LEU A 47 2.17 -0.97 -10.61
C LEU A 47 1.18 -2.01 -10.06
N TYR A 48 -0.09 -1.91 -10.42
CA TYR A 48 -1.14 -2.84 -9.99
C TYR A 48 -0.87 -4.27 -10.48
N ASP A 49 -0.53 -4.43 -11.76
CA ASP A 49 -0.21 -5.74 -12.34
C ASP A 49 0.99 -6.39 -11.64
N GLN A 50 2.04 -5.61 -11.38
CA GLN A 50 3.19 -6.09 -10.61
C GLN A 50 2.84 -6.38 -9.14
N ALA A 51 1.93 -5.63 -8.55
CA ALA A 51 1.52 -5.80 -7.15
C ALA A 51 0.83 -7.15 -6.90
N GLN A 52 0.11 -7.69 -7.89
CA GLN A 52 -0.59 -8.97 -7.79
C GLN A 52 0.37 -10.14 -7.55
N ASP A 53 1.52 -10.15 -8.21
CA ASP A 53 2.60 -11.12 -7.95
C ASP A 53 3.52 -10.61 -6.84
N TRP A 54 3.02 -10.63 -5.61
CA TRP A 54 3.78 -10.21 -4.43
C TRP A 54 5.05 -11.05 -4.20
N SER A 55 5.24 -12.18 -4.89
CA SER A 55 6.43 -13.02 -4.74
C SER A 55 7.71 -12.36 -5.29
N LYS A 56 7.57 -11.32 -6.13
CA LYS A 56 8.69 -10.59 -6.73
C LYS A 56 8.73 -9.12 -6.28
N PRO A 57 9.93 -8.52 -6.15
CA PRO A 57 10.05 -7.08 -5.92
C PRO A 57 9.48 -6.27 -7.09
N ILE A 58 8.85 -5.14 -6.78
CA ILE A 58 8.33 -4.21 -7.79
C ILE A 58 9.49 -3.52 -8.53
N GLN A 59 9.39 -3.44 -9.85
CA GLN A 59 10.31 -2.79 -10.76
C GLN A 59 9.56 -1.79 -11.64
N LEU A 60 9.02 -0.73 -11.03
CA LEU A 60 8.34 0.34 -11.75
C LEU A 60 9.33 1.46 -12.08
N ASN A 61 9.46 1.83 -13.36
CA ASN A 61 10.14 3.07 -13.70
C ASN A 61 9.21 4.27 -13.49
N VAL A 62 9.52 5.07 -12.47
CA VAL A 62 8.74 6.27 -12.08
C VAL A 62 8.97 7.48 -12.97
N HIS A 63 9.98 7.45 -13.85
CA HIS A 63 10.29 8.55 -14.76
C HIS A 63 9.58 8.35 -16.10
N ASP A 64 9.06 9.44 -16.66
CA ASP A 64 8.45 9.46 -17.99
C ASP A 64 8.82 10.74 -18.74
N ASP A 65 9.36 10.57 -19.95
CA ASP A 65 9.85 11.69 -20.77
C ASP A 65 8.71 12.49 -21.43
N ARG A 66 7.47 11.98 -21.41
CA ARG A 66 6.28 12.70 -21.88
C ARG A 66 5.86 13.83 -20.94
N LEU A 67 6.31 13.79 -19.68
CA LEU A 67 6.01 14.82 -18.68
C LEU A 67 7.14 15.83 -18.56
N SER A 68 6.78 17.06 -18.22
CA SER A 68 7.73 18.13 -17.93
C SER A 68 7.22 19.08 -16.85
N GLY A 69 8.12 19.89 -16.28
CA GLY A 69 7.78 20.87 -15.24
C GLY A 69 7.13 20.23 -14.01
N ASP A 70 6.12 20.91 -13.46
CA ASP A 70 5.51 20.52 -12.19
C ASP A 70 4.80 19.17 -12.24
N TYR A 71 4.19 18.82 -13.38
CA TYR A 71 3.53 17.52 -13.56
C TYR A 71 4.52 16.35 -13.57
N LYS A 72 5.74 16.55 -14.08
CA LYS A 72 6.80 15.54 -13.99
C LYS A 72 7.20 15.29 -12.54
N LEU A 73 7.51 16.36 -11.80
CA LEU A 73 7.89 16.27 -10.39
C LEU A 73 6.78 15.66 -9.52
N MET A 74 5.52 16.02 -9.82
CA MET A 74 4.34 15.46 -9.16
C MET A 74 4.18 13.96 -9.44
N SER A 75 4.30 13.55 -10.70
CA SER A 75 4.18 12.15 -11.14
C SER A 75 5.24 11.29 -10.49
N GLU A 76 6.51 11.69 -10.60
CA GLU A 76 7.65 10.96 -10.03
C GLU A 76 7.50 10.81 -8.51
N PHE A 77 7.04 11.85 -7.82
CA PHE A 77 6.75 11.80 -6.39
C PHE A 77 5.62 10.80 -6.06
N LEU A 78 4.46 10.91 -6.73
CA LEU A 78 3.29 10.07 -6.46
C LEU A 78 3.56 8.59 -6.77
N LEU A 79 4.18 8.31 -7.93
CA LEU A 79 4.55 6.95 -8.33
C LEU A 79 5.58 6.35 -7.36
N SER A 80 6.57 7.14 -6.92
CA SER A 80 7.53 6.70 -5.91
C SER A 80 6.87 6.41 -4.57
N TYR A 81 5.91 7.24 -4.15
CA TYR A 81 5.15 7.04 -2.92
C TYR A 81 4.33 5.75 -2.98
N TRP A 82 3.56 5.54 -4.04
CA TRP A 82 2.73 4.34 -4.19
C TRP A 82 3.58 3.08 -4.33
N MET A 83 4.62 3.11 -5.16
CA MET A 83 5.56 2.00 -5.31
C MET A 83 6.16 1.59 -3.96
N GLN A 84 6.58 2.56 -3.13
CA GLN A 84 7.12 2.26 -1.79
C GLN A 84 6.09 1.62 -0.86
N ASN A 85 4.84 2.06 -0.89
CA ASN A 85 3.78 1.47 -0.06
C ASN A 85 3.44 0.04 -0.49
N VAL A 86 3.24 -0.19 -1.79
CA VAL A 86 2.94 -1.51 -2.33
C VAL A 86 4.12 -2.46 -2.11
N GLU A 87 5.35 -2.01 -2.37
CA GLU A 87 6.53 -2.83 -2.16
C GLU A 87 6.75 -3.16 -0.68
N ALA A 88 6.48 -2.22 0.25
CA ALA A 88 6.53 -2.52 1.68
C ALA A 88 5.52 -3.61 2.07
N ARG A 89 4.30 -3.58 1.50
CA ARG A 89 3.28 -4.61 1.70
C ARG A 89 3.73 -5.95 1.13
N ASN A 90 4.24 -5.97 -0.11
CA ASN A 90 4.66 -7.21 -0.76
C ASN A 90 5.89 -7.82 -0.06
N ALA A 91 6.84 -6.99 0.36
CA ALA A 91 7.98 -7.44 1.16
C ALA A 91 7.55 -8.04 2.51
N TYR A 92 6.54 -7.48 3.17
CA TYR A 92 5.95 -8.04 4.37
C TYR A 92 5.35 -9.44 4.12
N LEU A 93 4.55 -9.60 3.05
CA LEU A 93 3.96 -10.89 2.68
C LEU A 93 5.03 -11.94 2.35
N ARG A 94 6.08 -11.57 1.62
CA ARG A 94 7.22 -12.46 1.33
C ARG A 94 7.93 -12.91 2.60
N GLN A 95 8.14 -12.00 3.56
CA GLN A 95 8.78 -12.34 4.83
C GLN A 95 7.91 -13.28 5.67
N LEU A 96 6.59 -13.06 5.72
CA LEU A 96 5.66 -13.99 6.38
C LEU A 96 5.69 -15.38 5.73
N LYS A 97 5.72 -15.44 4.39
CA LYS A 97 5.85 -16.71 3.67
C LYS A 97 7.18 -17.41 3.96
N ALA A 98 8.29 -16.67 4.01
CA ALA A 98 9.59 -17.21 4.37
C ALA A 98 9.65 -17.72 5.82
N ALA A 99 8.84 -17.14 6.72
CA ALA A 99 8.63 -17.64 8.07
C ALA A 99 7.64 -18.82 8.16
N ASN A 100 7.18 -19.35 7.02
CA ASN A 100 6.17 -20.43 6.91
C ASN A 100 4.86 -20.12 7.64
N TRP A 101 4.49 -18.84 7.74
CA TRP A 101 3.32 -18.41 8.52
C TRP A 101 2.01 -19.06 8.08
N ASP A 102 1.88 -19.37 6.78
CA ASP A 102 0.72 -20.05 6.21
C ASP A 102 0.54 -21.48 6.71
N THR A 103 1.56 -22.07 7.34
CA THR A 103 1.53 -23.42 7.92
C THR A 103 1.29 -23.41 9.44
N PHE A 104 1.02 -22.25 10.05
CA PHE A 104 0.88 -22.13 11.50
C PHE A 104 -0.09 -23.15 12.11
N LEU A 105 -1.27 -23.34 11.49
CA LEU A 105 -2.30 -24.30 11.93
C LEU A 105 -2.23 -25.67 11.24
N ASP A 106 -1.13 -25.99 10.55
CA ASP A 106 -0.91 -27.34 10.03
C ASP A 106 -0.74 -28.32 11.22
N VAL A 107 -1.73 -29.20 11.39
CA VAL A 107 -1.80 -30.10 12.56
C VAL A 107 -0.70 -31.17 12.52
N GLU A 108 -0.29 -31.62 11.33
CA GLU A 108 0.79 -32.60 11.21
C GLU A 108 2.13 -31.95 11.59
N ARG A 109 2.41 -30.75 11.07
CA ARG A 109 3.59 -29.96 11.45
C ARG A 109 3.60 -29.68 12.96
N LEU A 110 2.48 -29.26 13.52
CA LEU A 110 2.35 -28.96 14.95
C LEU A 110 2.58 -30.19 15.84
N ASP A 111 2.09 -31.37 15.44
CA ASP A 111 2.30 -32.60 16.21
C ASP A 111 3.77 -33.05 16.15
N GLN A 112 4.43 -32.90 15.01
CA GLN A 112 5.86 -33.15 14.87
C GLN A 112 6.70 -32.17 15.70
N ASP A 113 6.35 -30.89 15.70
CA ASP A 113 7.05 -29.85 16.47
C ASP A 113 6.81 -29.98 17.98
N ARG A 114 5.60 -30.41 18.40
CA ARG A 114 5.28 -30.74 19.79
C ARG A 114 6.26 -31.76 20.39
N GLN A 115 6.57 -32.81 19.64
CA GLN A 115 7.54 -33.85 20.07
C GLN A 115 8.96 -33.31 20.23
N LYS A 116 9.27 -32.17 19.61
CA LYS A 116 10.55 -31.46 19.67
C LYS A 116 10.52 -30.26 20.63
N GLY A 117 9.46 -30.12 21.42
CA GLY A 117 9.29 -29.04 22.39
C GLY A 117 8.89 -27.70 21.77
N TYR A 118 8.22 -27.70 20.63
CA TYR A 118 7.68 -26.52 19.93
C TYR A 118 8.70 -25.50 19.43
N ARG A 119 9.95 -25.91 19.21
CA ARG A 119 11.03 -24.99 18.82
C ARG A 119 10.74 -24.25 17.52
N GLU A 120 10.12 -24.92 16.55
CA GLU A 120 9.82 -24.33 15.25
C GLU A 120 8.71 -23.29 15.36
N THR A 121 7.61 -23.62 16.06
CA THR A 121 6.46 -22.74 16.20
C THR A 121 6.77 -21.52 17.08
N GLU A 122 7.60 -21.68 18.13
CA GLU A 122 8.10 -20.55 18.91
C GLU A 122 8.92 -19.60 18.04
N LYS A 123 9.84 -20.13 17.23
CA LYS A 123 10.64 -19.33 16.31
C LYS A 123 9.77 -18.63 15.26
N MET A 124 8.80 -19.34 14.67
CA MET A 124 7.85 -18.77 13.71
C MET A 124 7.11 -17.57 14.31
N LEU A 125 6.54 -17.70 15.51
CA LEU A 125 5.80 -16.60 16.14
C LEU A 125 6.70 -15.41 16.51
N GLN A 126 7.95 -15.67 16.94
CA GLN A 126 8.94 -14.61 17.16
C GLN A 126 9.27 -13.86 15.86
N ASP A 127 9.56 -14.59 14.79
CA ASP A 127 9.90 -14.03 13.49
C ASP A 127 8.70 -13.24 12.93
N VAL A 128 7.49 -13.79 12.97
CA VAL A 128 6.25 -13.13 12.49
C VAL A 128 5.96 -11.84 13.26
N ARG A 129 6.14 -11.81 14.58
CA ARG A 129 5.98 -10.58 15.38
C ARG A 129 7.01 -9.53 15.01
N LYS A 130 8.26 -9.94 14.81
CA LYS A 130 9.34 -9.05 14.37
C LYS A 130 9.02 -8.45 13.00
N ILE A 131 8.70 -9.30 12.03
CA ILE A 131 8.31 -8.92 10.67
C ILE A 131 7.13 -7.94 10.68
N SER A 132 6.09 -8.23 11.48
CA SER A 132 4.93 -7.34 11.64
C SER A 132 5.31 -5.99 12.25
N THR A 133 6.20 -5.97 13.24
CA THR A 133 6.65 -4.72 13.87
C THR A 133 7.45 -3.87 12.90
N GLU A 134 8.39 -4.48 12.17
CA GLU A 134 9.22 -3.81 11.17
C GLU A 134 8.36 -3.25 10.03
N TYR A 135 7.36 -3.99 9.56
CA TYR A 135 6.41 -3.49 8.57
C TYR A 135 5.61 -2.28 9.10
N GLY A 136 5.11 -2.35 10.33
CA GLY A 136 4.42 -1.23 10.97
C GLY A 136 5.27 0.04 11.04
N ILE A 137 6.54 -0.09 11.43
CA ILE A 137 7.52 1.01 11.45
C ILE A 137 7.77 1.54 10.03
N LYS A 138 7.95 0.65 9.05
CA LYS A 138 8.24 1.02 7.67
C LYS A 138 7.09 1.82 7.05
N ARG A 139 5.83 1.43 7.27
CA ARG A 139 4.65 2.18 6.83
C ARG A 139 4.62 3.59 7.39
N GLN A 140 4.81 3.73 8.71
CA GLN A 140 4.84 5.04 9.37
C GLN A 140 5.97 5.92 8.83
N LYS A 141 7.14 5.32 8.57
CA LYS A 141 8.27 6.02 7.97
C LYS A 141 7.98 6.50 6.55
N ILE A 142 7.46 5.63 5.67
CA ILE A 142 7.08 6.01 4.30
C ILE A 142 6.10 7.19 4.34
N GLN A 143 5.09 7.11 5.20
CA GLN A 143 4.11 8.17 5.39
C GLN A 143 4.77 9.49 5.83
N ALA A 144 5.58 9.46 6.89
CA ALA A 144 6.23 10.65 7.42
C ALA A 144 7.19 11.29 6.40
N ASP A 145 8.02 10.47 5.76
CA ASP A 145 8.99 10.90 4.75
C ASP A 145 8.26 11.51 3.54
N SER A 146 7.10 10.97 3.13
CA SER A 146 6.34 11.46 1.99
C SER A 146 5.62 12.78 2.27
N LEU A 147 5.08 12.96 3.48
CA LEU A 147 4.53 14.24 3.90
C LEU A 147 5.60 15.34 3.93
N GLU A 148 6.81 15.01 4.38
CA GLU A 148 7.92 15.96 4.42
C GLU A 148 8.45 16.30 3.02
N GLN A 149 8.57 15.30 2.14
CA GLN A 149 8.93 15.51 0.73
C GLN A 149 7.89 16.36 0.01
N ALA A 150 6.59 16.13 0.22
CA ALA A 150 5.52 16.92 -0.39
C ALA A 150 5.55 18.40 0.01
N LYS A 151 6.00 18.74 1.23
CA LYS A 151 6.18 20.14 1.67
C LYS A 151 7.31 20.85 0.91
N ASN A 152 8.34 20.12 0.54
CA ASN A 152 9.55 20.66 -0.07
C ASN A 152 9.60 20.46 -1.59
N LEU A 153 8.58 19.85 -2.19
CA LEU A 153 8.51 19.56 -3.62
C LEU A 153 8.53 20.87 -4.43
N ALA A 154 9.42 20.95 -5.42
CA ALA A 154 9.71 22.16 -6.19
C ALA A 154 8.67 22.42 -7.31
N ILE A 155 7.39 22.45 -6.94
CA ILE A 155 6.24 22.71 -7.82
C ILE A 155 5.49 23.99 -7.43
N HIS A 156 4.53 24.43 -8.26
CA HIS A 156 3.68 25.56 -7.94
C HIS A 156 2.98 25.41 -6.59
N ASN A 157 2.84 26.53 -5.86
CA ASN A 157 2.35 26.50 -4.49
C ASN A 157 0.94 25.90 -4.35
N GLU A 158 0.04 26.20 -5.28
CA GLU A 158 -1.33 25.67 -5.26
C GLU A 158 -1.37 24.16 -5.51
N MET A 159 -0.55 23.65 -6.44
CA MET A 159 -0.40 22.20 -6.66
C MET A 159 0.18 21.51 -5.42
N ARG A 160 1.16 22.16 -4.77
CA ARG A 160 1.77 21.64 -3.54
C ARG A 160 0.76 21.56 -2.40
N LYS A 161 -0.07 22.59 -2.20
CA LYS A 161 -1.14 22.58 -1.19
C LYS A 161 -2.13 21.45 -1.46
N SER A 162 -2.61 21.34 -2.71
CA SER A 162 -3.54 20.27 -3.10
C SER A 162 -2.95 18.87 -2.87
N LEU A 163 -1.67 18.67 -3.21
CA LEU A 163 -0.97 17.41 -2.93
C LEU A 163 -0.94 17.11 -1.43
N GLN A 164 -0.57 18.07 -0.59
CA GLN A 164 -0.50 17.89 0.85
C GLN A 164 -1.88 17.57 1.45
N GLU A 165 -2.93 18.26 1.01
CA GLU A 165 -4.31 18.00 1.43
C GLU A 165 -4.75 16.58 1.04
N LYS A 166 -4.53 16.17 -0.22
CA LYS A 166 -4.86 14.83 -0.70
C LYS A 166 -4.10 13.74 0.08
N LEU A 167 -2.80 13.92 0.30
CA LEU A 167 -2.01 13.00 1.12
C LEU A 167 -2.56 12.91 2.55
N GLN A 168 -2.83 14.04 3.20
CA GLN A 168 -3.38 14.06 4.56
C GLN A 168 -4.79 13.43 4.65
N ASN A 169 -5.63 13.63 3.63
CA ASN A 169 -6.96 13.03 3.58
C ASN A 169 -6.90 11.52 3.38
N ASN A 170 -6.03 11.04 2.48
CA ASN A 170 -5.80 9.61 2.31
C ASN A 170 -5.38 8.94 3.62
N LEU A 171 -4.57 9.59 4.45
CA LEU A 171 -4.18 9.05 5.77
C LEU A 171 -5.32 8.93 6.78
N LYS A 172 -6.36 9.76 6.65
CA LYS A 172 -7.55 9.69 7.52
C LYS A 172 -8.48 8.57 7.05
N THR A 173 -8.65 8.43 5.73
CA THR A 173 -9.50 7.41 5.10
C THR A 173 -8.88 6.01 5.22
N ASP A 174 -7.55 5.89 5.12
CA ASP A 174 -6.80 4.63 5.24
C ASP A 174 -7.08 3.94 6.57
N LYS A 175 -7.24 4.67 7.69
CA LYS A 175 -7.52 4.07 9.01
C LYS A 175 -8.83 3.27 9.10
N ALA A 176 -9.86 3.61 8.33
CA ALA A 176 -11.14 2.89 8.36
C ALA A 176 -11.10 1.59 7.54
N HIS A 177 -10.18 1.52 6.57
CA HIS A 177 -10.01 0.42 5.62
C HIS A 177 -8.61 -0.21 5.73
N ASP A 178 -7.90 0.00 6.85
CA ASP A 178 -6.57 -0.55 7.07
C ASP A 178 -6.69 -2.01 7.50
N ILE A 179 -6.08 -2.88 6.71
CA ILE A 179 -6.02 -4.32 6.97
C ILE A 179 -5.00 -4.64 8.07
N PHE A 180 -3.96 -3.82 8.23
CA PHE A 180 -2.82 -4.16 9.08
C PHE A 180 -3.18 -4.31 10.59
N PRO A 181 -4.03 -3.47 11.21
CA PRO A 181 -4.49 -3.70 12.58
C PRO A 181 -5.28 -4.99 12.77
N ILE A 182 -5.91 -5.51 11.71
CA ILE A 182 -6.64 -6.79 11.74
C ILE A 182 -5.63 -7.94 11.72
N GLU A 183 -4.58 -7.84 10.91
CA GLU A 183 -3.48 -8.83 10.88
C GLU A 183 -2.76 -8.94 12.22
N GLN A 184 -2.55 -7.81 12.91
CA GLN A 184 -1.99 -7.81 14.26
C GLN A 184 -2.87 -8.60 15.24
N GLN A 185 -4.20 -8.43 15.17
CA GLN A 185 -5.13 -9.22 15.98
C GLN A 185 -5.07 -10.71 15.62
N VAL A 186 -4.91 -11.07 14.34
CA VAL A 186 -4.73 -12.47 13.93
C VAL A 186 -3.47 -13.07 14.56
N ILE A 187 -2.35 -12.33 14.57
CA ILE A 187 -1.10 -12.76 15.22
C ILE A 187 -1.29 -12.95 16.74
N GLU A 188 -2.04 -12.06 17.40
CA GLU A 188 -2.36 -12.19 18.83
C GLU A 188 -3.22 -13.44 19.11
N LYS A 189 -4.25 -13.69 18.29
CA LYS A 189 -5.10 -14.89 18.43
C LYS A 189 -4.33 -16.17 18.18
N ALA A 190 -3.42 -16.16 17.20
CA ALA A 190 -2.54 -17.28 16.92
C ALA A 190 -1.59 -17.55 18.09
N GLN A 191 -1.00 -16.51 18.71
CA GLN A 191 -0.24 -16.71 19.94
C GLN A 191 -1.10 -17.37 21.02
N ALA A 192 -2.32 -16.88 21.26
CA ALA A 192 -3.19 -17.44 22.29
C ALA A 192 -3.57 -18.91 22.00
N MET A 193 -3.72 -19.29 20.72
CA MET A 193 -3.90 -20.69 20.32
C MET A 193 -2.66 -21.52 20.62
N PHE A 194 -1.46 -21.01 20.29
CA PHE A 194 -0.21 -21.69 20.57
C PHE A 194 0.04 -21.86 22.09
N ASP A 195 -0.24 -20.84 22.89
CA ASP A 195 -0.13 -20.90 24.35
C ASP A 195 -1.03 -22.01 24.93
N MET A 196 -2.22 -22.22 24.35
CA MET A 196 -3.07 -23.35 24.72
C MET A 196 -2.44 -24.71 24.36
N LEU A 197 -1.88 -24.85 23.15
CA LEU A 197 -1.23 -26.09 22.71
C LEU A 197 -0.01 -26.43 23.57
N LYS A 198 0.69 -25.42 24.07
CA LYS A 198 1.84 -25.60 24.97
C LYS A 198 1.42 -25.96 26.41
N THR A 199 0.29 -25.44 26.85
CA THR A 199 -0.18 -25.59 28.24
C THR A 199 -0.94 -26.89 28.48
N TYR A 200 -1.77 -27.30 27.51
CA TYR A 200 -2.69 -28.43 27.67
C TYR A 200 -2.28 -29.61 26.79
N PRO A 201 -2.35 -30.86 27.29
CA PRO A 201 -2.12 -32.03 26.46
C PRO A 201 -3.17 -32.08 25.35
N TRP A 202 -2.71 -32.46 24.16
CA TRP A 202 -3.57 -32.68 23.01
C TRP A 202 -3.00 -33.78 22.14
N GLN A 203 -3.87 -34.37 21.33
CA GLN A 203 -3.53 -35.41 20.37
C GLN A 203 -4.06 -35.09 18.98
N ARG A 204 -3.38 -35.63 17.97
CA ARG A 204 -3.82 -35.55 16.58
C ARG A 204 -4.68 -36.77 16.24
N GLU A 205 -5.88 -36.53 15.71
CA GLU A 205 -6.75 -37.55 15.12
C GLU A 205 -7.46 -36.92 13.92
N ASP A 206 -7.53 -37.62 12.79
CA ASP A 206 -8.19 -37.12 11.56
C ASP A 206 -7.84 -35.67 11.19
N ASN A 207 -6.56 -35.31 11.34
CA ASN A 207 -6.03 -33.96 11.09
C ASN A 207 -6.67 -32.85 11.96
N LYS A 208 -7.09 -33.19 13.17
CA LYS A 208 -7.66 -32.27 14.17
C LYS A 208 -6.83 -32.28 15.44
N ILE A 209 -6.90 -31.16 16.16
CA ILE A 209 -6.36 -31.01 17.51
C ILE A 209 -7.45 -31.43 18.50
N LEU A 210 -7.20 -32.47 19.27
CA LEU A 210 -8.10 -32.95 20.32
C LEU A 210 -7.53 -32.67 21.69
N PHE A 211 -8.25 -31.89 22.49
CA PHE A 211 -8.00 -31.72 23.91
C PHE A 211 -8.83 -32.70 24.73
N GLU A 212 -8.34 -33.04 25.92
CA GLU A 212 -9.04 -33.94 26.85
C GLU A 212 -10.33 -33.30 27.40
N GLU A 213 -10.29 -32.04 27.83
CA GLU A 213 -11.49 -31.37 28.35
C GLU A 213 -12.23 -30.58 27.27
N THR A 214 -13.55 -30.67 27.34
CA THR A 214 -14.47 -29.88 26.51
C THR A 214 -14.22 -28.37 26.66
N ALA A 215 -13.75 -27.92 27.82
CA ALA A 215 -13.43 -26.52 28.06
C ALA A 215 -12.31 -25.99 27.14
N GLN A 216 -11.24 -26.77 26.93
CA GLN A 216 -10.17 -26.34 26.03
C GLN A 216 -10.59 -26.42 24.56
N VAL A 217 -11.35 -27.45 24.17
CA VAL A 217 -11.92 -27.53 22.81
C VAL A 217 -12.74 -26.28 22.48
N LYS A 218 -13.64 -25.87 23.39
CA LYS A 218 -14.46 -24.66 23.20
C LYS A 218 -13.60 -23.39 23.09
N LYS A 219 -12.60 -23.23 23.97
CA LYS A 219 -11.74 -22.06 23.97
C LYS A 219 -10.87 -21.98 22.71
N PHE A 220 -10.27 -23.09 22.28
CA PHE A 220 -9.47 -23.15 21.06
C PHE A 220 -10.31 -22.85 19.82
N ASN A 221 -11.48 -23.49 19.69
CA ASN A 221 -12.39 -23.23 18.58
C ASN A 221 -12.90 -21.79 18.57
N SER A 222 -13.13 -21.17 19.73
CA SER A 222 -13.48 -19.76 19.82
C SER A 222 -12.38 -18.86 19.23
N LEU A 223 -11.11 -19.11 19.56
CA LEU A 223 -9.98 -18.37 19.00
C LEU A 223 -9.86 -18.57 17.48
N TYR A 224 -10.05 -19.81 17.01
CA TYR A 224 -10.03 -20.11 15.58
C TYR A 224 -11.16 -19.40 14.83
N GLN A 225 -12.38 -19.40 15.36
CA GLN A 225 -13.51 -18.67 14.79
C GLN A 225 -13.28 -17.16 14.80
N ASP A 226 -12.63 -16.60 15.81
CA ASP A 226 -12.21 -15.19 15.81
C ASP A 226 -11.30 -14.90 14.61
N VAL A 227 -10.29 -15.74 14.34
CA VAL A 227 -9.39 -15.58 13.18
C VAL A 227 -10.17 -15.66 11.86
N LEU A 228 -11.10 -16.60 11.71
CA LEU A 228 -11.93 -16.67 10.50
C LEU A 228 -12.76 -15.40 10.28
N ARG A 229 -13.34 -14.84 11.34
CA ARG A 229 -14.10 -13.57 11.26
C ARG A 229 -13.20 -12.38 10.91
N LEU A 230 -11.99 -12.34 11.46
CA LEU A 230 -11.00 -11.31 11.13
C LEU A 230 -10.58 -11.43 9.65
N ASN A 231 -10.33 -12.63 9.14
CA ASN A 231 -10.01 -12.87 7.73
C ASN A 231 -11.15 -12.42 6.81
N GLN A 232 -12.40 -12.78 7.12
CA GLN A 232 -13.57 -12.31 6.38
C GLN A 232 -13.67 -10.78 6.35
N LYS A 233 -13.33 -10.11 7.47
CA LYS A 233 -13.30 -8.65 7.52
C LYS A 233 -12.21 -8.08 6.61
N MET A 234 -11.02 -8.69 6.58
CA MET A 234 -9.94 -8.28 5.67
C MET A 234 -10.35 -8.47 4.20
N ASP A 235 -10.99 -9.57 3.85
CA ASP A 235 -11.38 -9.84 2.47
C ASP A 235 -12.47 -8.88 1.98
N LYS A 236 -13.43 -8.50 2.84
CA LYS A 236 -14.38 -7.42 2.53
C LYS A 236 -13.69 -6.08 2.26
N ILE A 237 -12.68 -5.73 3.07
CA ILE A 237 -11.90 -4.51 2.85
C ILE A 237 -11.16 -4.57 1.51
N LYS A 238 -10.54 -5.71 1.16
CA LYS A 238 -9.88 -5.89 -0.14
C LYS A 238 -10.86 -5.75 -1.31
N GLN A 239 -12.05 -6.37 -1.21
CA GLN A 239 -13.07 -6.31 -2.25
C GLN A 239 -13.56 -4.88 -2.47
N ASN A 240 -13.92 -4.17 -1.40
CA ASN A 240 -14.33 -2.76 -1.50
C ASN A 240 -13.24 -1.89 -2.12
N ASN A 241 -11.97 -2.13 -1.79
CA ASN A 241 -10.86 -1.37 -2.35
C ASN A 241 -10.62 -1.69 -3.84
N VAL A 242 -10.88 -2.92 -4.30
CA VAL A 242 -10.80 -3.29 -5.73
C VAL A 242 -11.95 -2.65 -6.51
N GLU A 243 -13.18 -2.68 -5.97
CA GLU A 243 -14.35 -2.05 -6.60
C GLU A 243 -14.15 -0.54 -6.81
N VAL A 244 -13.58 0.16 -5.82
CA VAL A 244 -13.24 1.59 -5.95
C VAL A 244 -12.16 1.84 -7.01
N LEU A 245 -11.15 0.96 -7.12
CA LEU A 245 -10.10 1.09 -8.13
C LEU A 245 -10.63 0.85 -9.55
N ASP A 246 -11.56 -0.08 -9.73
CA ASP A 246 -12.18 -0.37 -11.02
C ASP A 246 -13.16 0.74 -11.46
N GLU A 247 -13.78 1.45 -10.53
CA GLU A 247 -14.64 2.62 -10.81
C GLU A 247 -13.84 3.90 -11.12
N GLU A 248 -12.59 3.99 -10.66
CA GLU A 248 -11.69 5.14 -10.85
C GLU A 248 -10.73 5.01 -12.06
N LEU A 249 -10.69 3.85 -12.73
CA LEU A 249 -9.86 3.55 -13.91
C LEU A 249 -10.61 3.66 -15.25
#